data_AF-A0A349M685-F1
#
_entry.id   AF-A0A349M685-F1
#
_cell.length_a   1.000
_cell.length_b   1.000
_cell.length_c   1.000
_cell.angle_alpha   90.00
_cell.angle_beta   90.00
_cell.angle_gamma   90.00
#
_symmetry.space_group_name_H-M   'P 1'
#
loop_
_entity.id
_entity.type
_entity.pdbx_description
1 polymer ?
#
loop_
_entity_poly.entity_id
_entity_poly.type
_entity_poly.pdbx_seq_one_letter_code
_entity_poly.pdbx_strand_id
1 'polypeptide(L)'
;VNTVAAKQVIILPNNSNVILSARQVVSLTDKEVYIVPTDTMPQGIAALLSCNFEADFAANCQTMTEAANNIQTAEITTAVRTVQIGSVRVREGDFIGLINGNLTIAGQNIEDVIRDTLQRMHIERFEILTLYYGEDATAQEAQETAKRIKGQNSHIEIEVVDGGQPYYAYILSAE
;
A
#
# COMPACT_ATOMS: atom_id res chain seq x y z
N VAL A 1 4.36 14.27 18.04
CA VAL A 1 4.56 13.39 19.22
C VAL A 1 4.51 14.14 20.54
N ASN A 2 5.32 15.18 20.75
CA ASN A 2 5.30 15.91 22.04
C ASN A 2 3.96 16.62 22.31
N THR A 3 3.19 16.97 21.29
CA THR A 3 1.89 17.66 21.39
C THR A 3 0.69 16.76 21.69
N VAL A 4 0.79 15.44 21.50
CA VAL A 4 -0.34 14.53 21.81
C VAL A 4 -0.42 14.27 23.33
N ALA A 5 -1.61 13.98 23.87
CA ALA A 5 -1.74 13.72 25.32
C ALA A 5 -1.20 12.35 25.75
N ALA A 6 -1.14 11.38 24.83
CA ALA A 6 -0.72 10.01 25.12
C ALA A 6 0.74 9.92 25.58
N LYS A 7 0.99 9.07 26.59
CA LYS A 7 2.33 8.71 27.09
C LYS A 7 3.00 7.65 26.22
N GLN A 8 2.19 6.78 25.63
CA GLN A 8 2.56 5.73 24.69
C GLN A 8 2.06 6.12 23.31
N VAL A 9 2.94 6.07 22.30
CA VAL A 9 2.64 6.52 20.94
C VAL A 9 3.13 5.50 19.94
N ILE A 10 2.23 5.03 19.08
CA ILE A 10 2.57 4.23 17.91
C ILE A 10 2.58 5.16 16.69
N ILE A 11 3.63 5.08 15.87
CA ILE A 11 3.74 5.83 14.62
C ILE A 11 3.69 4.84 13.46
N LEU A 12 2.83 5.15 12.48
CA LEU A 12 2.69 4.45 11.21
C LEU A 12 3.21 5.37 10.10
N PRO A 13 4.46 5.21 9.62
CA PRO A 13 5.06 6.12 8.65
C PRO A 13 4.34 6.13 7.29
N ASN A 14 3.85 4.97 6.85
CA ASN A 14 3.12 4.76 5.59
C ASN A 14 3.87 5.26 4.34
N ASN A 15 5.18 5.45 4.44
CA ASN A 15 6.06 5.90 3.36
C ASN A 15 7.51 5.49 3.69
N SER A 16 8.08 4.62 2.85
CA SER A 16 9.44 4.11 3.02
C SER A 16 10.51 5.21 3.15
N ASN A 17 10.32 6.37 2.51
CA ASN A 17 11.27 7.47 2.56
C ASN A 17 11.33 8.19 3.91
N VAL A 18 10.31 8.04 4.77
CA VAL A 18 10.25 8.71 6.07
C VAL A 18 10.44 7.79 7.26
N ILE A 19 10.57 6.46 7.05
CA ILE A 19 10.78 5.49 8.13
C ILE A 19 12.06 5.80 8.93
N LEU A 20 13.17 6.10 8.24
CA LEU A 20 14.43 6.43 8.91
C LEU A 20 14.27 7.67 9.81
N SER A 21 13.58 8.69 9.32
CA SER A 21 13.26 9.90 10.09
C SER A 21 12.32 9.59 11.26
N ALA A 22 11.31 8.73 11.06
CA ALA A 22 10.38 8.32 12.11
C ALA A 22 11.09 7.60 13.26
N ARG A 23 12.09 6.74 12.95
CA ARG A 23 12.91 6.05 13.98
C ARG A 23 13.70 7.01 14.86
N GLN A 24 14.09 8.18 14.36
CA GLN A 24 14.81 9.17 15.15
C GLN A 24 13.95 9.76 16.27
N VAL A 25 12.62 9.77 16.10
CA VAL A 25 11.67 10.34 17.07
C VAL A 25 11.82 9.73 18.47
N VAL A 26 12.12 8.43 18.55
CA VAL A 26 12.30 7.69 19.82
C VAL A 26 13.39 8.34 20.69
N SER A 27 14.44 8.89 20.08
CA SER A 27 15.53 9.57 20.79
C SER A 27 15.28 11.04 21.12
N LEU A 28 14.16 11.60 20.64
CA LEU A 28 13.85 13.04 20.71
C LEU A 28 12.66 13.36 21.65
N THR A 29 12.21 12.37 22.42
CA THR A 29 11.06 12.50 23.32
C THR A 29 11.23 11.60 24.55
N ASP A 30 10.68 12.04 25.69
CA ASP A 30 10.62 11.24 26.91
C ASP A 30 9.43 10.25 26.92
N LYS A 31 8.65 10.23 25.85
CA LYS A 31 7.50 9.34 25.69
C LYS A 31 7.92 7.96 25.22
N GLU A 32 7.13 6.96 25.56
CA GLU A 32 7.31 5.62 25.01
C GLU A 32 6.76 5.61 23.58
N VAL A 33 7.65 5.42 22.60
CA VAL A 33 7.31 5.49 21.18
C VAL A 33 7.74 4.21 20.48
N TYR A 34 6.84 3.65 19.68
CA TYR A 34 7.14 2.55 18.78
C TYR A 34 6.81 2.92 17.33
N ILE A 35 7.68 2.50 16.41
CA ILE A 35 7.50 2.71 14.98
C ILE A 35 7.13 1.38 14.35
N VAL A 36 5.87 1.19 13.95
CA VAL A 36 5.51 0.06 13.10
C VAL A 36 6.06 0.38 11.70
N PRO A 37 6.86 -0.49 11.08
CA PRO A 37 7.60 -0.17 9.86
C PRO A 37 6.71 -0.26 8.61
N THR A 38 5.65 0.56 8.54
CA THR A 38 4.76 0.62 7.38
C THR A 38 5.36 1.47 6.28
N ASP A 39 5.61 0.84 5.12
CA ASP A 39 6.12 1.48 3.91
C ASP A 39 5.02 2.12 3.07
N THR A 40 3.78 1.63 3.21
CA THR A 40 2.63 2.05 2.40
C THR A 40 1.39 2.31 3.26
N MET A 41 0.42 3.03 2.68
CA MET A 41 -0.85 3.31 3.36
C MET A 41 -1.65 2.03 3.70
N PRO A 42 -1.83 1.03 2.81
CA PRO A 42 -2.56 -0.18 3.16
C PRO A 42 -1.95 -0.96 4.33
N GLN A 43 -0.62 -1.03 4.41
CA GLN A 43 0.07 -1.62 5.58
C GLN A 43 -0.28 -0.87 6.88
N GLY A 44 -0.37 0.46 6.82
CA GLY A 44 -0.84 1.30 7.93
C GLY A 44 -2.28 1.03 8.34
N ILE A 45 -3.17 0.86 7.36
CA ILE A 45 -4.57 0.53 7.61
C ILE A 45 -4.69 -0.84 8.28
N ALA A 46 -4.00 -1.86 7.76
CA ALA A 46 -3.98 -3.20 8.34
C ALA A 46 -3.45 -3.19 9.78
N ALA A 47 -2.33 -2.50 10.02
CA ALA A 47 -1.79 -2.30 11.36
C ALA A 47 -2.80 -1.61 12.28
N LEU A 48 -3.47 -0.56 11.82
CA LEU A 48 -4.46 0.16 12.64
C LEU A 48 -5.65 -0.74 13.01
N LEU A 49 -6.16 -1.52 12.05
CA LEU A 49 -7.31 -2.42 12.24
C LEU A 49 -6.99 -3.58 13.20
N SER A 50 -5.73 -4.00 13.28
CA SER A 50 -5.30 -5.06 14.21
C SER A 50 -5.04 -4.56 15.64
N CYS A 51 -5.14 -3.25 15.89
CA CYS A 51 -4.93 -2.68 17.22
C CYS A 51 -6.06 -3.08 18.18
N ASN A 52 -5.69 -3.61 19.34
CA ASN A 52 -6.61 -4.02 20.39
C ASN A 52 -6.48 -3.12 21.62
N PHE A 53 -7.53 -2.33 21.90
CA PHE A 53 -7.55 -1.40 23.04
C PHE A 53 -7.48 -2.05 24.42
N GLU A 54 -7.73 -3.37 24.52
CA GLU A 54 -7.59 -4.13 25.77
C GLU A 54 -6.19 -4.73 25.96
N ALA A 55 -5.39 -4.80 24.88
CA ALA A 55 -4.03 -5.31 24.94
C ALA A 55 -3.04 -4.24 25.45
N ASP A 56 -1.93 -4.71 26.04
CA ASP A 56 -0.86 -3.80 26.42
C ASP A 56 -0.13 -3.23 25.18
N PHE A 57 0.70 -2.21 25.42
CA PHE A 57 1.40 -1.49 24.37
C PHE A 57 2.32 -2.38 23.54
N ALA A 58 3.08 -3.28 24.18
CA ALA A 58 4.05 -4.12 23.49
C ALA A 58 3.35 -5.17 22.64
N ALA A 59 2.29 -5.79 23.17
CA ALA A 59 1.45 -6.73 22.43
C ALA A 59 0.83 -6.06 21.20
N ASN A 60 0.29 -4.84 21.34
CA ASN A 60 -0.22 -4.07 20.20
C ASN A 60 0.88 -3.79 19.17
N CYS A 61 2.05 -3.33 19.59
CA CYS A 61 3.17 -3.06 18.68
C CYS A 61 3.55 -4.30 17.86
N GLN A 62 3.57 -5.48 18.49
CA GLN A 62 3.84 -6.75 17.81
C GLN A 62 2.72 -7.10 16.82
N THR A 63 1.46 -7.15 17.28
CA THR A 63 0.31 -7.52 16.42
C THR A 63 0.18 -6.57 15.23
N MET A 64 0.32 -5.26 15.45
CA MET A 64 0.29 -4.25 14.38
C MET A 64 1.42 -4.44 13.36
N THR A 65 2.61 -4.84 13.83
CA THR A 65 3.75 -5.13 12.94
C THR A 65 3.53 -6.40 12.12
N GLU A 66 2.97 -7.44 12.73
CA GLU A 66 2.62 -8.69 12.03
C GLU A 66 1.55 -8.44 10.96
N ALA A 67 0.49 -7.69 11.29
CA ALA A 67 -0.55 -7.32 10.34
C ALA A 67 0.02 -6.53 9.15
N ALA A 68 0.85 -5.51 9.40
CA ALA A 68 1.50 -4.75 8.33
C ALA A 68 2.36 -5.63 7.41
N ASN A 69 3.10 -6.60 7.97
CA ASN A 69 4.00 -7.47 7.21
C ASN A 69 3.27 -8.48 6.31
N ASN A 70 2.02 -8.81 6.63
CA ASN A 70 1.22 -9.73 5.82
C ASN A 70 0.66 -9.07 4.55
N ILE A 71 0.66 -7.73 4.48
CA ILE A 71 0.15 -7.00 3.33
C ILE A 71 1.19 -6.94 2.21
N GLN A 72 0.80 -7.40 1.02
CA GLN A 72 1.45 -7.04 -0.23
C GLN A 72 0.76 -5.85 -0.87
N THR A 73 1.55 -4.89 -1.35
CA THR A 73 1.01 -3.69 -2.00
C THR A 73 1.47 -3.54 -3.43
N ALA A 74 0.58 -3.02 -4.26
CA ALA A 74 0.96 -2.48 -5.56
C ALA A 74 0.34 -1.11 -5.83
N GLU A 75 1.03 -0.32 -6.63
CA GLU A 75 0.61 1.01 -7.04
C GLU A 75 0.60 1.08 -8.57
N ILE A 76 -0.48 1.63 -9.12
CA ILE A 76 -0.67 1.84 -10.56
C ILE A 76 -0.75 3.34 -10.80
N THR A 77 0.19 3.86 -11.57
CA THR A 77 0.29 5.30 -11.88
C THR A 77 0.86 5.53 -13.27
N THR A 78 0.98 6.80 -13.67
CA THR A 78 1.50 7.21 -14.98
C THR A 78 2.91 7.75 -14.82
N ALA A 79 3.82 7.31 -15.69
CA ALA A 79 5.19 7.75 -15.69
C ALA A 79 5.32 9.20 -16.16
N VAL A 80 5.94 10.05 -15.33
CA VAL A 80 6.16 11.47 -15.63
C VAL A 80 7.44 11.75 -16.43
N ARG A 81 8.26 10.72 -16.69
CA ARG A 81 9.49 10.85 -17.47
C ARG A 81 9.91 9.52 -18.09
N THR A 82 10.65 9.59 -19.18
CA THR A 82 11.29 8.43 -19.79
C THR A 82 12.53 8.02 -18.98
N VAL A 83 12.63 6.75 -18.59
CA VAL A 83 13.75 6.21 -17.83
C VAL A 83 13.91 4.71 -18.07
N GLN A 84 15.11 4.18 -17.89
CA GLN A 84 15.34 2.75 -17.80
C GLN A 84 15.78 2.39 -16.38
N ILE A 85 15.03 1.51 -15.73
CA ILE A 85 15.33 1.04 -14.37
C ILE A 85 15.49 -0.49 -14.46
N GLY A 86 16.72 -0.97 -14.26
CA GLY A 86 17.07 -2.36 -14.50
C GLY A 86 16.75 -2.80 -15.93
N SER A 87 15.88 -3.79 -16.07
CA SER A 87 15.39 -4.29 -17.36
C SER A 87 14.11 -3.62 -17.86
N VAL A 88 13.45 -2.81 -17.03
CA VAL A 88 12.18 -2.16 -17.39
C VAL A 88 12.48 -0.84 -18.09
N ARG A 89 11.98 -0.70 -19.32
CA ARG A 89 11.98 0.56 -20.06
C ARG A 89 10.65 1.26 -19.85
N VAL A 90 10.71 2.50 -19.37
CA VAL A 90 9.55 3.35 -19.12
C VAL A 90 9.63 4.55 -20.04
N ARG A 91 8.55 4.83 -20.75
CA ARG A 91 8.37 6.09 -21.48
C ARG A 91 7.49 7.02 -20.67
N GLU A 92 7.70 8.31 -20.85
CA GLU A 92 6.75 9.30 -20.33
C GLU A 92 5.34 9.02 -20.88
N GLY A 93 4.36 9.03 -19.98
CA GLY A 93 2.96 8.67 -20.28
C GLY A 93 2.64 7.18 -20.21
N ASP A 94 3.62 6.28 -20.05
CA ASP A 94 3.33 4.86 -19.82
C ASP A 94 2.65 4.69 -18.44
N PHE A 95 1.68 3.79 -18.37
CA PHE A 95 1.25 3.25 -17.08
C PHE A 95 2.35 2.37 -16.50
N ILE A 96 2.55 2.46 -15.20
CA ILE A 96 3.55 1.71 -14.47
C ILE A 96 2.94 1.02 -13.27
N GLY A 97 3.44 -0.18 -13.00
CA GLY A 97 3.09 -0.98 -11.82
C GLY A 97 4.29 -1.08 -10.88
N LEU A 98 4.10 -0.66 -9.63
CA LEU A 98 5.07 -0.80 -8.56
C LEU A 98 4.58 -1.87 -7.59
N ILE A 99 5.46 -2.78 -7.15
CA ILE A 99 5.16 -3.77 -6.10
C ILE A 99 6.05 -3.44 -4.91
N ASN A 100 5.43 -3.13 -3.77
CA ASN A 100 6.10 -2.64 -2.56
C ASN A 100 7.13 -1.53 -2.88
N GLY A 101 6.71 -0.54 -3.67
CA GLY A 101 7.54 0.60 -4.10
C GLY A 101 8.57 0.30 -5.19
N ASN A 102 8.71 -0.95 -5.65
CA ASN A 102 9.64 -1.31 -6.72
C ASN A 102 8.94 -1.31 -8.07
N LEU A 103 9.43 -0.52 -9.03
CA LEU A 103 8.94 -0.56 -10.41
C LEU A 103 9.15 -1.95 -11.02
N THR A 104 8.06 -2.61 -11.43
CA THR A 104 8.12 -3.98 -11.97
C THR A 104 7.66 -4.11 -13.42
N ILE A 105 6.77 -3.21 -13.88
CA ILE A 105 6.20 -3.26 -15.22
C ILE A 105 5.86 -1.85 -15.71
N ALA A 106 5.89 -1.66 -17.03
CA ALA A 106 5.46 -0.45 -17.72
C ALA A 106 4.76 -0.82 -19.04
N GLY A 107 3.74 -0.05 -19.44
CA GLY A 107 2.99 -0.30 -20.66
C GLY A 107 1.99 0.80 -20.99
N GLN A 108 1.41 0.73 -22.19
CA GLN A 108 0.48 1.75 -22.69
C GLN A 108 -0.99 1.48 -22.35
N ASN A 109 -1.30 0.29 -21.83
CA ASN A 109 -2.64 -0.12 -21.45
C ASN A 109 -2.66 -0.42 -19.94
N ILE A 110 -3.51 0.31 -19.21
CA ILE A 110 -3.60 0.19 -17.75
C ILE A 110 -4.10 -1.19 -17.31
N GLU A 111 -4.99 -1.84 -18.07
CA GLU A 111 -5.52 -3.17 -17.73
C GLU A 111 -4.45 -4.25 -17.86
N ASP A 112 -3.62 -4.17 -18.90
CA ASP A 112 -2.47 -5.06 -19.06
C ASP A 112 -1.46 -4.88 -17.93
N VAL A 113 -1.18 -3.62 -17.55
CA VAL A 113 -0.28 -3.29 -16.44
C VAL A 113 -0.84 -3.82 -15.12
N ILE A 114 -2.13 -3.67 -14.83
CA ILE A 114 -2.78 -4.22 -13.64
C ILE A 114 -2.66 -5.75 -13.62
N ARG A 115 -3.04 -6.42 -14.70
CA ARG A 115 -2.97 -7.89 -14.80
C ARG A 115 -1.55 -8.40 -14.56
N ASP A 116 -0.58 -7.83 -15.25
CA ASP A 116 0.82 -8.27 -15.16
C ASP A 116 1.42 -7.95 -13.78
N THR A 117 0.97 -6.86 -13.14
CA THR A 117 1.34 -6.53 -11.76
C THR A 117 0.81 -7.59 -10.78
N LEU A 118 -0.48 -7.93 -10.85
CA LEU A 118 -1.10 -8.95 -10.00
C LEU A 118 -0.46 -10.33 -10.20
N GLN A 119 -0.12 -10.69 -11.44
CA GLN A 119 0.60 -11.94 -11.72
C GLN A 119 1.98 -11.96 -11.04
N ARG A 120 2.73 -10.84 -11.09
CA ARG A 120 4.04 -10.72 -10.43
C ARG A 120 3.95 -10.66 -8.91
N MET A 121 2.81 -10.21 -8.38
CA MET A 121 2.50 -10.29 -6.94
C MET A 121 2.17 -11.70 -6.48
N HIS A 122 2.01 -12.68 -7.39
CA HIS A 122 1.50 -14.00 -7.06
C HIS A 122 0.14 -13.93 -6.37
N ILE A 123 -0.79 -13.19 -6.98
CA ILE A 123 -2.12 -12.91 -6.41
C ILE A 123 -2.87 -14.20 -6.00
N GLU A 124 -2.54 -15.34 -6.59
CA GLU A 124 -3.07 -16.66 -6.24
C GLU A 124 -2.82 -17.14 -4.81
N ARG A 125 -1.95 -16.44 -4.07
CA ARG A 125 -1.60 -16.75 -2.68
C ARG A 125 -2.41 -15.98 -1.65
N PHE A 126 -3.24 -15.04 -2.10
CA PHE A 126 -4.01 -14.14 -1.25
C PHE A 126 -5.49 -14.47 -1.35
N GLU A 127 -6.25 -14.08 -0.33
CA GLU A 127 -7.68 -14.33 -0.25
C GLU A 127 -8.49 -13.06 -0.51
N ILE A 128 -7.94 -11.90 -0.15
CA ILE A 128 -8.60 -10.60 -0.27
C ILE A 128 -7.71 -9.65 -1.06
N LEU A 129 -8.32 -8.89 -1.98
CA LEU A 129 -7.71 -7.77 -2.68
C LEU A 129 -8.55 -6.51 -2.49
N THR A 130 -8.03 -5.53 -1.76
CA THR A 130 -8.64 -4.20 -1.67
C THR A 130 -8.07 -3.29 -2.76
N LEU A 131 -8.96 -2.75 -3.60
CA LEU A 131 -8.65 -1.79 -4.65
C LEU A 131 -9.05 -0.39 -4.19
N TYR A 132 -8.05 0.42 -3.87
CA TYR A 132 -8.22 1.84 -3.58
C TYR A 132 -8.08 2.64 -4.86
N TYR A 133 -9.09 3.41 -5.26
CA TYR A 133 -9.00 4.29 -6.43
C TYR A 133 -8.75 5.74 -6.02
N GLY A 134 -7.97 6.45 -6.85
CA GLY A 134 -7.56 7.82 -6.62
C GLY A 134 -8.41 8.84 -7.36
N GLU A 135 -8.01 10.11 -7.31
CA GLU A 135 -8.74 11.22 -7.95
C GLU A 135 -8.82 11.08 -9.49
N ASP A 136 -7.87 10.38 -10.10
CA ASP A 136 -7.80 10.14 -11.54
C ASP A 136 -8.73 9.01 -12.03
N ALA A 137 -9.46 8.35 -11.14
CA ALA A 137 -10.39 7.27 -11.48
C ALA A 137 -11.76 7.51 -10.86
N THR A 138 -12.82 7.23 -11.62
CA THR A 138 -14.19 7.27 -11.11
C THR A 138 -14.54 5.99 -10.37
N ALA A 139 -15.54 6.06 -9.47
CA ALA A 139 -16.08 4.88 -8.81
C ALA A 139 -16.57 3.81 -9.82
N GLN A 140 -17.10 4.23 -10.97
CA GLN A 140 -17.54 3.30 -12.01
C GLN A 140 -16.35 2.56 -12.64
N GLU A 141 -15.28 3.28 -13.01
CA GLU A 141 -14.06 2.68 -13.58
C GLU A 141 -13.39 1.73 -12.60
N ALA A 142 -13.35 2.09 -11.32
CA ALA A 142 -12.82 1.23 -10.26
C ALA A 142 -13.64 -0.08 -10.12
N GLN A 143 -14.97 0.02 -10.16
CA GLN A 143 -15.87 -1.15 -10.11
C GLN A 143 -15.75 -2.04 -11.35
N GLU A 144 -15.59 -1.45 -12.54
CA GLU A 144 -15.33 -2.21 -13.76
C GLU A 144 -13.98 -2.92 -13.72
N THR A 145 -12.95 -2.24 -13.22
CA THR A 145 -11.60 -2.81 -13.00
C THR A 145 -11.66 -3.98 -12.03
N ALA A 146 -12.33 -3.83 -10.89
CA ALA A 146 -12.53 -4.90 -9.92
C ALA A 146 -13.23 -6.12 -10.54
N LYS A 147 -14.27 -5.92 -11.36
CA LYS A 147 -14.95 -7.01 -12.08
C LYS A 147 -14.02 -7.74 -13.04
N ARG A 148 -13.17 -7.01 -13.79
CA ARG A 148 -12.17 -7.61 -14.70
C ARG A 148 -11.17 -8.46 -13.92
N ILE A 149 -10.65 -7.94 -12.81
CA ILE A 149 -9.73 -8.68 -11.93
C ILE A 149 -10.39 -9.95 -11.39
N LYS A 150 -11.62 -9.85 -10.87
CA LYS A 150 -12.39 -10.99 -10.33
C LYS A 150 -12.68 -12.06 -11.39
N GLY A 151 -12.92 -11.64 -12.64
CA GLY A 151 -13.13 -12.57 -13.76
C GLY A 151 -11.90 -13.43 -14.07
N GLN A 152 -10.69 -12.90 -13.86
CA GLN A 152 -9.42 -13.63 -14.04
C GLN A 152 -8.97 -14.37 -12.78
N ASN A 153 -9.39 -13.88 -11.60
CA ASN A 153 -8.99 -14.39 -10.29
C ASN A 153 -10.26 -14.70 -9.47
N SER A 154 -10.96 -15.78 -9.80
CA SER A 154 -12.26 -16.09 -9.19
C SER A 154 -12.18 -16.41 -7.68
N HIS A 155 -11.01 -16.82 -7.20
CA HIS A 155 -10.77 -17.21 -5.82
C HIS A 155 -10.65 -16.03 -4.85
N ILE A 156 -10.13 -14.87 -5.28
CA ILE A 156 -9.95 -13.69 -4.39
C ILE A 156 -11.25 -12.92 -4.20
N GLU A 157 -11.56 -12.51 -2.99
CA GLU A 157 -12.56 -11.46 -2.71
C GLU A 157 -11.98 -10.10 -3.10
N ILE A 158 -12.81 -9.21 -3.67
CA ILE A 158 -12.36 -7.89 -4.08
C ILE A 158 -13.25 -6.82 -3.45
N GLU A 159 -12.60 -5.95 -2.70
CA GLU A 159 -13.20 -4.75 -2.12
C GLU A 159 -12.77 -3.52 -2.90
N VAL A 160 -13.67 -2.55 -3.06
CA VAL A 160 -13.37 -1.29 -3.75
C VAL A 160 -13.59 -0.15 -2.77
N VAL A 161 -12.56 0.65 -2.55
CA VAL A 161 -12.54 1.75 -1.59
C VAL A 161 -12.15 3.04 -2.29
N ASP A 162 -12.86 4.12 -1.98
CA ASP A 162 -12.44 5.47 -2.36
C ASP A 162 -11.23 5.87 -1.52
N GLY A 163 -10.05 5.90 -2.15
CA GLY A 163 -8.81 6.27 -1.48
C GLY A 163 -8.49 7.76 -1.61
N GLY A 164 -9.05 8.44 -2.61
CA GLY A 164 -8.84 9.87 -2.85
C GLY A 164 -7.39 10.29 -3.04
N GLN A 165 -6.48 9.36 -3.33
CA GLN A 165 -5.07 9.72 -3.50
C GLN A 165 -4.85 10.50 -4.81
N PRO A 166 -4.02 11.55 -4.80
CA PRO A 166 -3.89 12.47 -5.94
C PRO A 166 -2.90 12.02 -7.04
N TYR A 167 -2.08 10.99 -6.78
CA TYR A 167 -0.97 10.62 -7.67
C TYR A 167 -1.04 9.19 -8.21
N TYR A 168 -1.95 8.37 -7.71
CA TYR A 168 -2.06 6.97 -8.09
C TYR A 168 -3.49 6.67 -8.51
N ALA A 169 -3.66 6.22 -9.75
CA ALA A 169 -4.96 5.79 -10.25
C ALA A 169 -5.51 4.67 -9.36
N TYR A 170 -4.65 3.69 -9.00
CA TYR A 170 -5.00 2.61 -8.08
C TYR A 170 -3.87 2.30 -7.10
N ILE A 171 -4.25 1.99 -5.86
CA ILE A 171 -3.42 1.27 -4.89
C ILE A 171 -4.12 -0.06 -4.61
N LEU A 172 -3.39 -1.15 -4.67
CA LEU A 172 -3.87 -2.51 -4.49
C LEU A 172 -3.24 -3.08 -3.20
N SER A 173 -4.07 -3.65 -2.34
CA SER A 173 -3.66 -4.32 -1.10
C SER A 173 -4.10 -5.77 -1.14
N ALA A 174 -3.17 -6.70 -1.03
CA ALA A 174 -3.46 -8.14 -1.04
C ALA A 174 -3.03 -8.78 0.28
N GLU A 175 -3.92 -9.61 0.85
CA GLU A 175 -3.72 -10.36 2.09
C GLU A 175 -4.40 -11.74 2.07
#